data_AF-A0A0C3DY83-F1
#
_entry.id   AF-A0A0C3DY83-F1
#
_cell.length_a   1.000
_cell.length_b   1.000
_cell.length_c   1.000
_cell.angle_alpha   90.00
_cell.angle_beta   90.00
_cell.angle_gamma   90.00
#
_symmetry.space_group_name_H-M   'P 1'
#
loop_
_entity.id
_entity.type
_entity.pdbx_description
1 polymer ?
#
loop_
_entity_poly.entity_id
_entity_poly.type
_entity_poly.pdbx_seq_one_letter_code
_entity_poly.pdbx_strand_id
1 'polypeptide(L)'
;MLTSVRRTTPDDVKKMLDPPGTDVKALLQARARANRHLESAVQVTSTFVSEDARAHTEFVQRMEGILSSAENRRSRLVKVTEEGVTQFLPAISCDLASFIRCVTFHVWVLGMLKPEGPPDRRFLSGDHLTVEQLTNAFFEFSEAGTSVSPDKIRETLSQWIPDEEDSTPVNLVFPMYEKLWRVVAATVIRSRKFPVSHNPLLDFCENPTRLQFMTSRGIDQGPRVSDIMDEVLRLHPPVQEILRPYELPWWEKMLHGRMQIADIKAVQRFDETGDLIEEPDEFIPERWSLERKPAMFAFGWGPLKCTATPWAPILAAFIASKVVESVDGVAFGLEKTGRPQRYIWDGWSIRRLSTQHDRSQ
;
A
#
# COMPACT_ATOMS: atom_id res chain seq x y z
N MET A 1 -24.24 -21.10 -5.94
CA MET A 1 -23.40 -20.25 -5.06
C MET A 1 -22.31 -21.13 -4.50
N LEU A 2 -21.04 -20.83 -4.78
CA LEU A 2 -19.93 -21.51 -4.09
C LEU A 2 -19.96 -21.04 -2.64
N THR A 3 -20.21 -21.97 -1.71
CA THR A 3 -20.05 -21.67 -0.28
C THR A 3 -18.58 -21.32 -0.04
N SER A 4 -18.31 -20.33 0.80
CA SER A 4 -16.94 -19.98 1.21
C SER A 4 -16.96 -19.83 2.71
N VAL A 5 -15.91 -20.31 3.38
CA VAL A 5 -15.80 -20.21 4.83
C VAL A 5 -14.92 -19.00 5.15
N ARG A 6 -15.52 -17.99 5.78
CA ARG A 6 -14.81 -16.80 6.27
C ARG A 6 -14.21 -17.08 7.65
N ARG A 7 -12.93 -16.77 7.81
CA ARG A 7 -12.19 -16.79 9.07
C ARG A 7 -12.02 -15.36 9.56
N THR A 8 -12.55 -15.07 10.74
CA THR A 8 -12.60 -13.72 11.30
C THR A 8 -11.92 -13.60 12.66
N THR A 9 -11.48 -14.71 13.26
CA THR A 9 -10.76 -14.73 14.55
C THR A 9 -9.24 -14.87 14.31
N PRO A 10 -8.38 -14.37 15.23
CA PRO A 10 -6.93 -14.46 15.05
C PRO A 10 -6.43 -15.90 14.87
N ASP A 11 -6.91 -16.84 15.68
CA ASP A 11 -6.47 -18.24 15.62
C ASP A 11 -6.90 -18.95 14.34
N ASP A 12 -8.14 -18.71 13.88
CA ASP A 12 -8.61 -19.26 12.63
C ASP A 12 -7.83 -18.71 11.43
N VAL A 13 -7.52 -17.41 11.43
CA VAL A 13 -6.72 -16.78 10.38
C VAL A 13 -5.29 -17.31 10.40
N LYS A 14 -4.64 -17.41 11.57
CA LYS A 14 -3.31 -18.01 11.71
C LYS A 14 -3.28 -19.44 11.18
N LYS A 15 -4.22 -20.28 11.63
CA LYS A 15 -4.33 -21.69 11.20
C LYS A 15 -4.62 -21.83 9.71
N MET A 16 -5.35 -20.90 9.12
CA MET A 16 -5.60 -20.90 7.67
C MET A 16 -4.36 -20.48 6.86
N LEU A 17 -3.63 -19.47 7.32
CA LEU A 17 -2.48 -18.92 6.59
C LEU A 17 -1.20 -19.74 6.77
N ASP A 18 -1.08 -20.42 7.91
CA ASP A 18 0.05 -21.27 8.28
C ASP A 18 -0.46 -22.58 8.95
N PRO A 19 -1.06 -23.51 8.18
CA PRO A 19 -1.59 -24.74 8.73
C PRO A 19 -0.44 -25.66 9.22
N PRO A 20 -0.55 -26.26 10.41
CA PRO A 20 0.50 -27.13 10.96
C PRO A 20 0.89 -28.25 10.00
N GLY A 21 2.20 -28.48 9.82
CA GLY A 21 2.72 -29.57 8.99
C GLY A 21 2.61 -29.34 7.48
N THR A 22 2.23 -28.14 7.03
CA THR A 22 2.15 -27.78 5.61
C THR A 22 3.48 -27.22 5.13
N ASP A 23 4.04 -27.82 4.07
CA ASP A 23 5.25 -27.30 3.43
C ASP A 23 4.99 -25.99 2.67
N VAL A 24 6.01 -25.14 2.57
CA VAL A 24 6.01 -23.87 1.84
C VAL A 24 5.56 -24.07 0.40
N LYS A 25 5.95 -25.17 -0.27
CA LYS A 25 5.49 -25.47 -1.63
C LYS A 25 3.96 -25.52 -1.72
N ALA A 26 3.28 -26.19 -0.79
CA ALA A 26 1.82 -26.25 -0.77
C ALA A 26 1.19 -24.87 -0.51
N LEU A 27 1.80 -24.05 0.35
CA LEU A 27 1.37 -22.67 0.58
C LEU A 27 1.50 -21.81 -0.70
N LEU A 28 2.61 -21.97 -1.43
CA LEU A 28 2.85 -21.29 -2.71
C LEU A 28 1.80 -21.71 -3.75
N GLN A 29 1.51 -23.00 -3.86
CA GLN A 29 0.46 -23.53 -4.74
C GLN A 29 -0.91 -22.93 -4.42
N ALA A 30 -1.27 -22.89 -3.14
CA ALA A 30 -2.54 -22.32 -2.70
C ALA A 30 -2.65 -20.82 -3.03
N ARG A 31 -1.56 -20.06 -2.84
CA ARG A 31 -1.48 -18.63 -3.20
C ARG A 31 -1.58 -18.43 -4.71
N ALA A 32 -0.77 -19.14 -5.48
CA ALA A 32 -0.72 -19.07 -6.94
C ALA A 32 -2.09 -19.29 -7.56
N ARG A 33 -2.80 -20.35 -7.14
CA ARG A 33 -4.15 -20.68 -7.60
C ARG A 33 -5.16 -19.56 -7.34
N ALA A 34 -5.11 -18.92 -6.16
CA ALA A 34 -6.00 -17.81 -5.82
C ALA A 34 -5.71 -16.55 -6.66
N ASN A 35 -4.46 -16.38 -7.11
CA ASN A 35 -3.99 -15.18 -7.78
C ASN A 35 -3.82 -15.31 -9.30
N ARG A 36 -4.16 -16.45 -9.92
CA ARG A 36 -4.00 -16.66 -11.39
C ARG A 36 -4.60 -15.57 -12.26
N HIS A 37 -5.64 -14.89 -11.77
CA HIS A 37 -6.24 -13.76 -12.48
C HIS A 37 -5.24 -12.61 -12.75
N LEU A 38 -4.24 -12.41 -11.87
CA LEU A 38 -3.20 -11.39 -12.04
C LEU A 38 -2.29 -11.66 -13.25
N GLU A 39 -2.04 -12.93 -13.57
CA GLU A 39 -1.28 -13.33 -14.75
C GLU A 39 -2.03 -12.92 -16.02
N SER A 40 -3.31 -13.26 -16.11
CA SER A 40 -4.14 -12.87 -17.26
C SER A 40 -4.41 -11.36 -17.35
N ALA A 41 -4.52 -10.67 -16.21
CA ALA A 41 -4.93 -9.28 -16.18
C ALA A 41 -3.76 -8.29 -16.39
N VAL A 42 -2.61 -8.54 -15.76
CA VAL A 42 -1.48 -7.61 -15.76
C VAL A 42 -0.14 -8.28 -16.03
N GLN A 43 -0.15 -9.55 -16.47
CA GLN A 43 1.06 -10.33 -16.79
C GLN A 43 2.06 -10.41 -15.64
N VAL A 44 1.57 -10.40 -14.39
CA VAL A 44 2.41 -10.72 -13.24
C VAL A 44 2.76 -12.20 -13.29
N THR A 45 4.04 -12.53 -13.21
CA THR A 45 4.60 -13.89 -13.28
C THR A 45 5.45 -14.24 -12.05
N SER A 46 5.52 -13.34 -11.07
CA SER A 46 6.34 -13.51 -9.87
C SER A 46 5.75 -14.47 -8.86
N THR A 47 6.33 -14.47 -7.66
CA THR A 47 5.93 -15.31 -6.52
C THR A 47 4.43 -15.30 -6.21
N PHE A 48 3.70 -14.22 -6.55
CA PHE A 48 2.27 -14.14 -6.27
C PHE A 48 1.43 -15.14 -7.08
N VAL A 49 1.89 -15.52 -8.28
CA VAL A 49 1.21 -16.47 -9.17
C VAL A 49 2.01 -17.74 -9.45
N SER A 50 3.29 -17.76 -9.07
CA SER A 50 4.17 -18.92 -9.24
C SER A 50 4.09 -19.88 -8.05
N GLU A 51 4.08 -21.18 -8.38
CA GLU A 51 4.15 -22.29 -7.41
C GLU A 51 5.62 -22.66 -7.07
N ASP A 52 6.60 -22.05 -7.75
CA ASP A 52 8.01 -22.38 -7.62
C ASP A 52 8.66 -21.68 -6.40
N ALA A 53 9.24 -22.49 -5.52
CA ALA A 53 9.95 -22.04 -4.33
C ALA A 53 11.24 -21.27 -4.67
N ARG A 54 11.89 -21.59 -5.80
CA ARG A 54 13.07 -20.85 -6.25
C ARG A 54 12.68 -19.44 -6.70
N ALA A 55 11.69 -19.32 -7.60
CA ALA A 55 11.15 -18.03 -8.00
C ALA A 55 10.65 -17.20 -6.79
N HIS A 56 10.10 -17.84 -5.76
CA HIS A 56 9.76 -17.17 -4.51
C HIS A 56 10.98 -16.60 -3.78
N THR A 57 12.00 -17.43 -3.59
CA THR A 57 13.23 -17.04 -2.88
C THR A 57 13.95 -15.91 -3.60
N GLU A 58 14.12 -16.01 -4.92
CA GLU A 58 14.76 -14.98 -5.75
C GLU A 58 14.00 -13.66 -5.68
N PHE A 59 12.66 -13.69 -5.76
CA PHE A 59 11.83 -12.49 -5.62
C PHE A 59 11.99 -11.84 -4.23
N VAL A 60 11.95 -12.64 -3.16
CA VAL A 60 12.08 -12.13 -1.79
C VAL A 60 13.45 -11.49 -1.58
N GLN A 61 14.53 -12.17 -1.97
CA GLN A 61 15.89 -11.65 -1.86
C GLN A 61 16.07 -10.34 -2.64
N ARG A 62 15.52 -10.27 -3.85
CA ARG A 62 15.57 -9.05 -4.67
C ARG A 62 14.82 -7.90 -3.99
N MET A 63 13.61 -8.14 -3.51
CA MET A 63 12.83 -7.12 -2.79
C MET A 63 13.52 -6.66 -1.51
N GLU A 64 14.13 -7.57 -0.76
CA GLU A 64 14.93 -7.23 0.43
C GLU A 64 16.15 -6.37 0.07
N GLY A 65 16.84 -6.66 -1.03
CA GLY A 65 17.93 -5.82 -1.55
C GLY A 65 17.47 -4.40 -1.91
N ILE A 66 16.32 -4.28 -2.59
CA ILE A 66 15.73 -2.98 -2.93
C ILE A 66 15.35 -2.20 -1.65
N LEU A 67 14.71 -2.85 -0.68
CA LEU A 67 14.21 -2.19 0.52
C LEU A 67 15.32 -1.84 1.51
N SER A 68 16.30 -2.72 1.71
CA SER A 68 17.43 -2.49 2.62
C SER A 68 18.30 -1.30 2.20
N SER A 69 18.39 -1.00 0.91
CA SER A 69 19.12 0.14 0.38
C SER A 69 18.35 1.47 0.49
N ALA A 70 17.11 1.48 0.96
CA ALA A 70 16.29 2.70 1.08
C ALA A 70 16.89 3.71 2.09
N GLU A 71 17.40 3.26 3.25
CA GLU A 71 18.00 4.15 4.26
C GLU A 71 19.20 4.92 3.69
N ASN A 72 20.07 4.20 2.97
CA ASN A 72 21.26 4.77 2.33
C ASN A 72 20.89 5.77 1.22
N ARG A 73 19.68 5.65 0.66
CA ARG A 73 19.15 6.49 -0.42
C ARG A 73 18.14 7.53 0.09
N ARG A 74 18.10 7.81 1.39
CA ARG A 74 17.14 8.76 1.98
C ARG A 74 17.15 10.14 1.31
N SER A 75 18.32 10.72 1.06
CA SER A 75 18.42 12.04 0.40
C SER A 75 17.85 12.03 -1.02
N ARG A 76 17.99 10.90 -1.73
CA ARG A 76 17.38 10.66 -3.03
C ARG A 76 15.86 10.55 -2.90
N LEU A 77 15.37 9.78 -1.94
CA LEU A 77 13.93 9.63 -1.70
C LEU A 77 13.26 10.97 -1.36
N VAL A 78 13.91 11.82 -0.56
CA VAL A 78 13.47 13.20 -0.29
C VAL A 78 13.29 13.98 -1.59
N LYS A 79 14.35 14.08 -2.40
CA LYS A 79 14.30 14.82 -3.66
C LYS A 79 13.24 14.29 -4.63
N VAL A 80 13.16 12.97 -4.81
CA VAL A 80 12.17 12.35 -5.72
C VAL A 80 10.74 12.60 -5.24
N THR A 81 10.51 12.56 -3.93
CA THR A 81 9.17 12.78 -3.37
C THR A 81 8.75 14.23 -3.49
N GLU A 82 9.65 15.18 -3.18
CA GLU A 82 9.40 16.61 -3.35
C GLU A 82 9.11 16.97 -4.80
N GLU A 83 9.92 16.43 -5.73
CA GLU A 83 9.70 16.62 -7.16
C GLU A 83 8.37 16.01 -7.61
N GLY A 84 8.09 14.76 -7.22
CA GLY A 84 6.84 14.09 -7.55
C GLY A 84 5.62 14.88 -7.05
N VAL A 85 5.61 15.28 -5.79
CA VAL A 85 4.53 16.09 -5.22
C VAL A 85 4.36 17.38 -6.01
N THR A 86 5.44 18.14 -6.22
CA THR A 86 5.41 19.42 -6.93
C THR A 86 4.89 19.27 -8.36
N GLN A 87 5.34 18.24 -9.08
CA GLN A 87 5.00 18.03 -10.50
C GLN A 87 3.58 17.53 -10.72
N PHE A 88 2.99 16.82 -9.75
CA PHE A 88 1.61 16.32 -9.86
C PHE A 88 0.57 17.24 -9.22
N LEU A 89 0.99 18.32 -8.52
CA LEU A 89 0.06 19.31 -8.01
C LEU A 89 -0.73 19.97 -9.15
N PRO A 90 -2.05 20.14 -9.01
CA PRO A 90 -2.88 20.61 -10.10
C PRO A 90 -2.75 22.13 -10.30
N ALA A 91 -3.01 22.61 -11.52
CA ALA A 91 -3.15 24.04 -11.75
C ALA A 91 -4.35 24.66 -11.00
N ILE A 92 -5.44 23.89 -10.87
CA ILE A 92 -6.70 24.31 -10.24
C ILE A 92 -7.14 23.26 -9.20
N SER A 93 -7.47 22.05 -9.64
CA SER A 93 -7.88 20.97 -8.74
C SER A 93 -7.68 19.59 -9.38
N CYS A 94 -7.51 18.56 -8.55
CA CYS A 94 -7.51 17.17 -8.98
C CYS A 94 -8.12 16.25 -7.90
N ASP A 95 -8.52 15.05 -8.30
CA ASP A 95 -8.93 13.98 -7.39
C ASP A 95 -7.75 13.51 -6.54
N LEU A 96 -7.95 13.38 -5.22
CA LEU A 96 -6.89 13.02 -4.29
C LEU A 96 -6.29 11.65 -4.59
N ALA A 97 -7.13 10.64 -4.87
CA ALA A 97 -6.65 9.28 -5.12
C ALA A 97 -5.75 9.25 -6.37
N SER A 98 -6.15 9.97 -7.41
CA SER A 98 -5.38 10.12 -8.65
C SER A 98 -4.03 10.79 -8.43
N PHE A 99 -4.00 11.86 -7.63
CA PHE A 99 -2.75 12.51 -7.23
C PHE A 99 -1.83 11.56 -6.42
N ILE A 100 -2.34 10.92 -5.37
CA ILE A 100 -1.56 10.01 -4.53
C ILE A 100 -1.01 8.84 -5.33
N ARG A 101 -1.81 8.28 -6.26
CA ARG A 101 -1.37 7.23 -7.19
C ARG A 101 -0.17 7.68 -8.01
N CYS A 102 -0.23 8.86 -8.62
CA CYS A 102 0.88 9.37 -9.42
C CYS A 102 2.15 9.63 -8.58
N VAL A 103 2.02 10.31 -7.44
CA VAL A 103 3.16 10.58 -6.54
C VAL A 103 3.78 9.29 -6.03
N THR A 104 2.97 8.34 -5.57
CA THR A 104 3.47 7.06 -5.04
C THR A 104 4.17 6.25 -6.12
N PHE A 105 3.62 6.23 -7.35
CA PHE A 105 4.25 5.55 -8.49
C PHE A 105 5.62 6.16 -8.80
N HIS A 106 5.68 7.50 -8.87
CA HIS A 106 6.91 8.24 -9.13
C HIS A 106 8.00 7.95 -8.10
N VAL A 107 7.65 7.97 -6.81
CA VAL A 107 8.57 7.65 -5.71
C VAL A 107 9.03 6.19 -5.77
N TRP A 108 8.12 5.25 -6.02
CA TRP A 108 8.49 3.84 -6.13
C TRP A 108 9.45 3.61 -7.30
N VAL A 109 9.14 4.13 -8.49
CA VAL A 109 9.97 3.89 -9.68
C VAL A 109 11.29 4.65 -9.61
N LEU A 110 11.30 5.98 -9.45
CA LEU A 110 12.53 6.78 -9.50
C LEU A 110 13.30 6.84 -8.18
N GLY A 111 12.64 6.52 -7.07
CA GLY A 111 13.27 6.48 -5.75
C GLY A 111 13.83 5.10 -5.39
N MET A 112 13.10 4.03 -5.71
CA MET A 112 13.45 2.68 -5.27
C MET A 112 14.00 1.80 -6.40
N LEU A 113 13.34 1.76 -7.56
CA LEU A 113 13.71 0.86 -8.67
C LEU A 113 14.76 1.45 -9.61
N LYS A 114 14.84 2.78 -9.73
CA LYS A 114 15.81 3.51 -10.55
C LYS A 114 16.54 4.61 -9.77
N PRO A 115 17.36 4.25 -8.78
CA PRO A 115 18.03 5.24 -7.93
C PRO A 115 19.04 6.12 -8.68
N GLU A 116 19.67 5.61 -9.74
CA GLU A 116 20.75 6.31 -10.47
C GLU A 116 20.25 7.32 -11.52
N GLY A 117 18.95 7.32 -11.85
CA GLY A 117 18.38 8.23 -12.83
C GLY A 117 18.14 9.65 -12.29
N PRO A 118 17.73 10.64 -13.11
CA PRO A 118 17.23 11.91 -12.60
C PRO A 118 15.94 11.72 -11.77
N PRO A 119 15.61 12.62 -10.81
CA PRO A 119 14.42 12.47 -9.95
C PRO A 119 13.10 12.92 -10.59
N ASP A 120 13.15 13.34 -11.85
CA ASP A 120 12.10 14.10 -12.54
C ASP A 120 11.19 13.20 -13.39
N ARG A 121 9.87 13.49 -13.38
CA ARG A 121 8.83 12.78 -14.16
C ARG A 121 9.11 12.77 -15.65
N ARG A 122 9.88 13.72 -16.19
CA ARG A 122 10.31 13.67 -17.59
C ARG A 122 10.98 12.34 -17.96
N PHE A 123 11.56 11.65 -16.98
CA PHE A 123 12.14 10.31 -17.12
C PHE A 123 11.11 9.17 -17.17
N LEU A 124 9.88 9.46 -16.75
CA LEU A 124 8.67 8.64 -16.91
C LEU A 124 7.79 9.18 -18.07
N SER A 125 8.44 9.76 -19.08
CA SER A 125 7.80 10.02 -20.37
C SER A 125 7.98 8.78 -21.23
N GLY A 126 6.91 8.29 -21.83
CA GLY A 126 6.95 7.18 -22.77
C GLY A 126 6.02 7.43 -23.94
N ASP A 127 6.25 6.69 -25.03
CA ASP A 127 5.45 6.83 -26.25
C ASP A 127 4.05 6.22 -26.11
N HIS A 128 3.87 5.37 -25.09
CA HIS A 128 2.69 4.53 -24.93
C HIS A 128 1.66 5.09 -23.93
N LEU A 129 2.06 5.27 -22.67
CA LEU A 129 1.19 5.71 -21.57
C LEU A 129 1.88 6.80 -20.74
N THR A 130 1.09 7.77 -20.26
CA THR A 130 1.54 8.67 -19.19
C THR A 130 1.46 7.97 -17.82
N VAL A 131 2.11 8.54 -16.80
CA VAL A 131 1.99 8.07 -15.41
C VAL A 131 0.54 8.01 -14.95
N GLU A 132 -0.28 9.01 -15.27
CA GLU A 132 -1.72 9.03 -14.93
C GLU A 132 -2.46 7.88 -15.62
N GLN A 133 -2.22 7.66 -16.92
CA GLN A 133 -2.88 6.59 -17.67
C GLN A 133 -2.51 5.20 -17.14
N LEU A 134 -1.21 4.98 -16.85
CA LEU A 134 -0.75 3.71 -16.31
C LEU A 134 -1.32 3.45 -14.90
N THR A 135 -1.26 4.46 -14.02
CA THR A 135 -1.75 4.31 -12.65
C THR A 135 -3.28 4.19 -12.61
N ASN A 136 -4.01 4.80 -13.55
CA ASN A 136 -5.44 4.59 -13.76
C ASN A 136 -5.72 3.16 -14.21
N ALA A 137 -4.98 2.64 -15.18
CA ALA A 137 -5.11 1.26 -15.62
C ALA A 137 -4.93 0.29 -14.45
N PHE A 138 -3.88 0.44 -13.65
CA PHE A 138 -3.66 -0.38 -12.44
C PHE A 138 -4.80 -0.30 -11.44
N PHE A 139 -5.35 0.89 -11.21
CA PHE A 139 -6.52 1.04 -10.33
C PHE A 139 -7.74 0.31 -10.92
N GLU A 140 -8.07 0.55 -12.18
CA GLU A 140 -9.20 -0.08 -12.88
C GLU A 140 -9.08 -1.62 -12.90
N PHE A 141 -7.88 -2.18 -13.13
CA PHE A 141 -7.66 -3.63 -13.02
C PHE A 141 -8.04 -4.18 -11.64
N SER A 142 -7.70 -3.46 -10.57
CA SER A 142 -8.02 -3.90 -9.21
C SER A 142 -9.51 -3.79 -8.87
N GLU A 143 -10.32 -3.08 -9.68
CA GLU A 143 -11.70 -2.73 -9.33
C GLU A 143 -12.76 -3.27 -10.29
N ALA A 144 -12.60 -3.12 -11.61
CA ALA A 144 -13.67 -3.36 -12.60
C ALA A 144 -13.17 -3.84 -13.97
N GLY A 145 -11.85 -4.07 -14.12
CA GLY A 145 -11.20 -4.28 -15.42
C GLY A 145 -10.89 -2.96 -16.13
N THR A 146 -9.89 -2.95 -16.99
CA THR A 146 -9.49 -1.75 -17.76
C THR A 146 -9.49 -2.03 -19.27
N SER A 147 -9.51 -0.96 -20.05
CA SER A 147 -9.37 -0.99 -21.51
C SER A 147 -7.91 -1.03 -21.97
N VAL A 148 -6.95 -0.76 -21.09
CA VAL A 148 -5.52 -0.77 -21.42
C VAL A 148 -5.01 -2.21 -21.51
N SER A 149 -4.38 -2.57 -22.64
CA SER A 149 -3.84 -3.93 -22.81
C SER A 149 -2.64 -4.17 -21.89
N PRO A 150 -2.45 -5.41 -21.41
CA PRO A 150 -1.28 -5.77 -20.60
C PRO A 150 0.05 -5.55 -21.33
N ASP A 151 0.08 -5.76 -22.65
CA ASP A 151 1.27 -5.52 -23.47
C ASP A 151 1.71 -4.06 -23.45
N LYS A 152 0.75 -3.12 -23.54
CA LYS A 152 1.04 -1.69 -23.50
C LYS A 152 1.62 -1.25 -22.16
N ILE A 153 1.15 -1.86 -21.07
CA ILE A 153 1.71 -1.66 -19.72
C ILE A 153 3.13 -2.17 -19.64
N ARG A 154 3.37 -3.40 -20.11
CA ARG A 154 4.69 -4.01 -20.13
C ARG A 154 5.66 -3.15 -20.93
N GLU A 155 5.32 -2.75 -22.14
CA GLU A 155 6.15 -1.89 -23.00
C GLU A 155 6.48 -0.56 -22.32
N THR A 156 5.48 0.10 -21.73
CA THR A 156 5.68 1.36 -20.97
C THR A 156 6.66 1.15 -19.81
N LEU A 157 6.45 0.09 -19.02
CA LEU A 157 7.30 -0.18 -17.86
C LEU A 157 8.72 -0.60 -18.25
N SER A 158 8.89 -1.39 -19.31
CA SER A 158 10.21 -1.77 -19.84
C SER A 158 10.98 -0.54 -20.36
N GLN A 159 10.30 0.47 -20.90
CA GLN A 159 10.93 1.74 -21.25
C GLN A 159 11.41 2.49 -19.99
N TRP A 160 10.57 2.54 -18.95
CA TRP A 160 10.89 3.27 -17.72
C TRP A 160 11.80 2.52 -16.75
N ILE A 161 11.90 1.19 -16.88
CA ILE A 161 12.66 0.27 -16.04
C ILE A 161 13.29 -0.76 -16.99
N PRO A 162 14.35 -0.39 -17.73
CA PRO A 162 15.02 -1.30 -18.64
C PRO A 162 15.58 -2.46 -17.83
N ASP A 163 15.41 -3.65 -18.39
CA ASP A 163 15.65 -4.91 -17.72
C ASP A 163 17.05 -4.98 -17.10
N GLU A 164 17.10 -5.35 -15.83
CA GLU A 164 18.17 -6.21 -15.34
C GLU A 164 17.71 -7.64 -15.63
N GLU A 165 18.58 -8.41 -16.31
CA GLU A 165 18.37 -9.80 -16.74
C GLU A 165 17.45 -10.55 -15.74
N ASP A 166 16.32 -11.07 -16.24
CA ASP A 166 15.42 -12.03 -15.57
C ASP A 166 14.19 -11.53 -14.77
N SER A 167 13.78 -10.24 -14.80
CA SER A 167 12.44 -9.89 -14.29
C SER A 167 11.66 -8.87 -15.11
N THR A 168 10.42 -9.22 -15.47
CA THR A 168 9.47 -8.26 -16.02
C THR A 168 9.20 -7.13 -15.00
N PRO A 169 9.41 -5.85 -15.33
CA PRO A 169 9.26 -4.74 -14.39
C PRO A 169 7.90 -4.68 -13.66
N VAL A 170 6.83 -5.17 -14.30
CA VAL A 170 5.49 -5.27 -13.69
C VAL A 170 5.49 -6.08 -12.39
N ASN A 171 6.36 -7.09 -12.27
CA ASN A 171 6.50 -7.93 -11.08
C ASN A 171 7.02 -7.15 -9.87
N LEU A 172 7.82 -6.10 -10.09
CA LEU A 172 8.39 -5.25 -9.04
C LEU A 172 7.51 -4.03 -8.77
N VAL A 173 6.82 -3.53 -9.79
CA VAL A 173 5.96 -2.36 -9.69
C VAL A 173 4.63 -2.72 -9.06
N PHE A 174 3.82 -3.55 -9.74
CA PHE A 174 2.41 -3.71 -9.41
C PHE A 174 2.16 -4.16 -7.96
N PRO A 175 2.80 -5.23 -7.44
CA PRO A 175 2.45 -5.74 -6.11
C PRO A 175 2.77 -4.79 -4.96
N MET A 176 3.83 -3.97 -5.10
CA MET A 176 4.20 -3.02 -4.06
C MET A 176 3.47 -1.69 -4.21
N TYR A 177 3.53 -1.09 -5.41
CA TYR A 177 2.91 0.20 -5.69
C TYR A 177 1.41 0.20 -5.35
N GLU A 178 0.68 -0.83 -5.80
CA GLU A 178 -0.79 -0.89 -5.69
C GLU A 178 -1.26 -0.89 -4.24
N LYS A 179 -0.51 -1.54 -3.35
CA LYS A 179 -0.79 -1.59 -1.91
C LYS A 179 -0.29 -0.33 -1.21
N LEU A 180 0.87 0.17 -1.60
CA LEU A 180 1.50 1.34 -1.00
C LEU A 180 0.62 2.59 -1.13
N TRP A 181 0.13 2.91 -2.33
CA TRP A 181 -0.60 4.17 -2.56
C TRP A 181 -1.90 4.22 -1.76
N ARG A 182 -2.56 3.08 -1.52
CA ARG A 182 -3.77 3.00 -0.68
C ARG A 182 -3.48 3.35 0.77
N VAL A 183 -2.37 2.85 1.30
CA VAL A 183 -1.92 3.18 2.67
C VAL A 183 -1.59 4.67 2.75
N VAL A 184 -0.86 5.21 1.76
CA VAL A 184 -0.57 6.65 1.69
C VAL A 184 -1.85 7.48 1.69
N ALA A 185 -2.82 7.15 0.81
CA ALA A 185 -4.09 7.87 0.73
C ALA A 185 -4.87 7.80 2.05
N ALA A 186 -4.92 6.64 2.68
CA ALA A 186 -5.55 6.47 3.99
C ALA A 186 -4.88 7.33 5.06
N THR A 187 -3.55 7.35 5.11
CA THR A 187 -2.77 8.16 6.06
C THR A 187 -3.04 9.66 5.89
N VAL A 188 -3.03 10.18 4.66
CA VAL A 188 -3.32 11.60 4.37
C VAL A 188 -4.73 11.99 4.82
N ILE A 189 -5.72 11.12 4.62
CA ILE A 189 -7.09 11.39 5.08
C ILE A 189 -7.21 11.32 6.60
N ARG A 190 -6.51 10.39 7.25
CA ARG A 190 -6.52 10.27 8.71
C ARG A 190 -5.83 11.48 9.36
N SER A 191 -4.68 11.91 8.86
CA SER A 191 -3.98 13.09 9.36
C SER A 191 -4.84 14.36 9.26
N ARG A 192 -5.58 14.52 8.15
CA ARG A 192 -6.48 15.66 7.97
C ARG A 192 -7.66 15.67 8.95
N LYS A 193 -8.19 14.49 9.29
CA LYS A 193 -9.37 14.32 10.18
C LYS A 193 -9.01 14.31 11.66
N PHE A 194 -7.81 13.84 12.01
CA PHE A 194 -7.39 13.60 13.38
C PHE A 194 -6.09 14.36 13.67
N PRO A 195 -6.16 15.54 14.31
CA PRO A 195 -4.99 16.39 14.59
C PRO A 195 -3.85 15.65 15.31
N VAL A 196 -4.18 14.62 16.10
CA VAL A 196 -3.22 13.79 16.84
C VAL A 196 -2.19 13.09 15.93
N SER A 197 -2.53 12.87 14.67
CA SER A 197 -1.64 12.27 13.67
C SER A 197 -0.98 13.29 12.74
N HIS A 198 -1.41 14.55 12.77
CA HIS A 198 -0.93 15.58 11.86
C HIS A 198 0.48 16.04 12.18
N ASN A 199 0.72 16.54 13.41
CA ASN A 199 2.03 17.04 13.81
C ASN A 199 3.14 15.96 13.78
N PRO A 200 2.91 14.72 14.26
CA PRO A 200 3.95 13.69 14.18
C PRO A 200 4.39 13.37 12.74
N LEU A 201 3.48 13.45 11.76
CA LEU A 201 3.82 13.27 10.35
C LEU A 201 4.65 14.46 9.81
N LEU A 202 4.30 15.69 10.19
CA LEU A 202 5.10 16.87 9.80
C LEU A 202 6.51 16.82 10.40
N ASP A 203 6.65 16.48 11.69
CA ASP A 203 7.96 16.31 12.34
C ASP A 203 8.80 15.22 11.66
N PHE A 204 8.15 14.13 11.24
CA PHE A 204 8.81 13.07 10.49
C PHE A 204 9.19 13.50 9.07
N CYS A 205 8.41 14.39 8.44
CA CYS A 205 8.72 14.96 7.13
C CYS A 205 10.08 15.67 7.11
N GLU A 206 10.40 16.41 8.18
CA GLU A 206 11.64 17.17 8.31
C GLU A 206 12.88 16.26 8.42
N ASN A 207 12.76 15.11 9.08
CA ASN A 207 13.86 14.18 9.25
C ASN A 207 13.40 12.70 9.21
N PRO A 208 13.13 12.16 8.00
CA PRO A 208 12.49 10.86 7.82
C PRO A 208 13.48 9.72 8.03
N THR A 209 13.86 9.46 9.27
CA THR A 209 14.74 8.35 9.67
C THR A 209 13.94 7.28 10.39
N ARG A 210 14.42 6.03 10.34
CA ARG A 210 13.78 4.94 11.08
C ARG A 210 13.66 5.23 12.59
N LEU A 211 14.64 5.94 13.17
CA LEU A 211 14.57 6.35 14.57
C LEU A 211 13.43 7.33 14.82
N GLN A 212 13.25 8.35 13.96
CA GLN A 212 12.15 9.29 14.08
C GLN A 212 10.78 8.62 13.89
N PHE A 213 10.68 7.66 12.99
CA PHE A 213 9.46 6.87 12.79
C PHE A 213 9.00 6.16 14.08
N MET A 214 9.96 5.72 14.91
CA MET A 214 9.72 4.94 16.13
C MET A 214 9.76 5.76 17.43
N THR A 215 10.02 7.06 17.36
CA THR A 215 10.19 7.91 18.54
C THR A 215 9.06 8.93 18.62
N SER A 216 8.54 9.19 19.82
CA SER A 216 7.58 10.28 20.04
C SER A 216 8.36 11.57 20.23
N ARG A 217 7.99 12.61 19.48
CA ARG A 217 8.50 13.99 19.66
C ARG A 217 7.34 14.83 20.19
N GLY A 218 7.32 15.05 21.50
CA GLY A 218 6.29 15.88 22.14
C GLY A 218 6.48 15.92 23.64
N ILE A 219 6.17 17.06 24.25
CA ILE A 219 6.21 17.26 25.70
C ILE A 219 5.19 16.32 26.39
N ASP A 220 4.11 15.96 25.70
CA ASP A 220 2.98 15.17 26.22
C ASP A 220 2.94 13.69 25.77
N GLN A 221 4.04 13.13 25.23
CA GLN A 221 4.09 11.73 24.77
C GLN A 221 2.98 11.32 23.77
N GLY A 222 2.69 12.17 22.77
CA GLY A 222 1.75 11.83 21.69
C GLY A 222 2.16 10.58 20.88
N PRO A 223 1.29 10.05 20.02
CA PRO A 223 1.56 8.80 19.31
C PRO A 223 2.76 8.94 18.37
N ARG A 224 3.51 7.85 18.22
CA ARG A 224 4.60 7.76 17.25
C ARG A 224 4.03 7.64 15.84
N VAL A 225 4.83 7.98 14.83
CA VAL A 225 4.44 7.73 13.44
C VAL A 225 4.20 6.24 13.18
N SER A 226 4.97 5.34 13.83
CA SER A 226 4.70 3.90 13.79
C SER A 226 3.30 3.55 14.29
N ASP A 227 2.85 4.16 15.40
CA ASP A 227 1.54 3.89 16.00
C ASP A 227 0.40 4.37 15.07
N ILE A 228 0.60 5.53 14.44
CA ILE A 228 -0.30 6.08 13.42
C ILE A 228 -0.41 5.11 12.23
N MET A 229 0.72 4.62 11.73
CA MET A 229 0.73 3.72 10.57
C MET A 229 0.15 2.35 10.89
N ASP A 230 0.43 1.79 12.07
CA ASP A 230 -0.16 0.54 12.51
C ASP A 230 -1.69 0.69 12.63
N GLU A 231 -2.19 1.83 13.13
CA GLU A 231 -3.63 2.09 13.21
C GLU A 231 -4.27 2.31 11.82
N VAL A 232 -3.56 2.96 10.89
CA VAL A 232 -4.01 3.05 9.49
C VAL A 232 -4.12 1.66 8.87
N LEU A 233 -3.11 0.80 9.04
CA LEU A 233 -3.10 -0.56 8.49
C LEU A 233 -4.14 -1.47 9.14
N ARG A 234 -4.46 -1.22 10.42
CA ARG A 234 -5.52 -1.92 11.15
C ARG A 234 -6.91 -1.63 10.57
N LEU A 235 -7.21 -0.36 10.31
CA LEU A 235 -8.53 0.08 9.84
C LEU A 235 -8.69 -0.01 8.33
N HIS A 236 -7.59 0.17 7.60
CA HIS A 236 -7.55 0.23 6.13
C HIS A 236 -6.49 -0.71 5.57
N PRO A 237 -6.54 -2.03 5.87
CA PRO A 237 -5.56 -2.96 5.33
C PRO A 237 -5.65 -2.98 3.80
N PRO A 238 -4.53 -2.85 3.07
CA PRO A 238 -4.54 -2.79 1.61
C PRO A 238 -4.92 -4.14 0.96
N VAL A 239 -4.90 -5.22 1.74
CA VAL A 239 -5.50 -6.52 1.44
C VAL A 239 -6.56 -6.80 2.50
N GLN A 240 -7.84 -6.69 2.14
CA GLN A 240 -8.95 -6.92 3.08
C GLN A 240 -9.25 -8.41 3.26
N GLU A 241 -8.94 -9.23 2.26
CA GLU A 241 -9.24 -10.66 2.24
C GLU A 241 -8.08 -11.44 1.63
N ILE A 242 -7.67 -12.54 2.25
CA ILE A 242 -6.71 -13.49 1.67
C ILE A 242 -7.44 -14.79 1.37
N LEU A 243 -7.41 -15.20 0.10
CA LEU A 243 -8.09 -16.42 -0.36
C LEU A 243 -7.12 -17.60 -0.40
N ARG A 244 -7.61 -18.79 0.02
CA ARG A 244 -6.92 -20.08 -0.16
C ARG A 244 -7.91 -21.14 -0.66
N PRO A 245 -7.56 -21.95 -1.68
CA PRO A 245 -8.38 -23.10 -2.04
C PRO A 245 -8.42 -24.15 -0.93
N TYR A 246 -9.52 -24.89 -0.85
CA TYR A 246 -9.65 -26.05 0.05
C TYR A 246 -8.97 -27.30 -0.51
N GLU A 247 -8.18 -27.98 0.33
CA GLU A 247 -7.72 -29.35 0.09
C GLU A 247 -8.61 -30.39 0.76
N LEU A 248 -9.93 -30.18 0.77
CA LEU A 248 -10.86 -31.15 1.38
C LEU A 248 -11.18 -32.33 0.45
N PRO A 249 -11.54 -33.50 1.01
CA PRO A 249 -12.22 -34.55 0.27
C PRO A 249 -13.46 -34.04 -0.46
N TRP A 250 -13.82 -34.69 -1.57
CA TRP A 250 -14.88 -34.22 -2.48
C TRP A 250 -16.25 -34.04 -1.80
N TRP A 251 -16.56 -34.84 -0.77
CA TRP A 251 -17.82 -34.77 -0.04
C TRP A 251 -17.91 -33.53 0.87
N GLU A 252 -16.81 -33.13 1.52
CA GLU A 252 -16.74 -31.88 2.29
C GLU A 252 -16.67 -30.64 1.40
N LYS A 253 -16.05 -30.75 0.21
CA LYS A 253 -16.03 -29.68 -0.81
C LYS A 253 -17.45 -29.30 -1.28
N MET A 254 -18.40 -30.25 -1.28
CA MET A 254 -19.80 -29.94 -1.59
C MET A 254 -20.47 -29.09 -0.51
N LEU A 255 -20.09 -29.26 0.76
CA LEU A 255 -20.72 -28.59 1.91
C LEU A 255 -20.07 -27.22 2.20
N HIS A 256 -18.75 -27.17 2.25
CA HIS A 256 -17.97 -25.99 2.68
C HIS A 256 -17.44 -25.14 1.51
N GLY A 257 -17.65 -25.64 0.29
CA GLY A 257 -17.24 -25.03 -0.97
C GLY A 257 -15.75 -25.10 -1.23
N ARG A 258 -15.25 -24.29 -2.17
CA ARG A 258 -13.90 -24.47 -2.76
C ARG A 258 -12.83 -23.53 -2.21
N MET A 259 -13.22 -22.49 -1.47
CA MET A 259 -12.32 -21.44 -1.01
C MET A 259 -12.54 -21.12 0.48
N GLN A 260 -11.44 -20.95 1.20
CA GLN A 260 -11.38 -20.29 2.51
C GLN A 260 -10.98 -18.83 2.32
N ILE A 261 -11.55 -17.95 3.13
CA ILE A 261 -11.31 -16.51 3.12
C ILE A 261 -10.82 -16.11 4.51
N ALA A 262 -9.60 -15.61 4.63
CA ALA A 262 -9.15 -14.90 5.83
C ALA A 262 -9.59 -13.45 5.69
N ASP A 263 -10.55 -13.04 6.51
CA ASP A 263 -11.08 -11.68 6.50
C ASP A 263 -10.18 -10.78 7.36
N ILE A 264 -9.18 -10.19 6.72
CA ILE A 264 -8.14 -9.37 7.35
C ILE A 264 -8.77 -8.13 8.00
N LYS A 265 -9.77 -7.53 7.36
CA LYS A 265 -10.46 -6.38 7.93
C LYS A 265 -11.22 -6.74 9.20
N ALA A 266 -11.91 -7.88 9.23
CA ALA A 266 -12.66 -8.32 10.40
C ALA A 266 -11.74 -8.74 11.56
N VAL A 267 -10.69 -9.52 11.28
CA VAL A 267 -9.80 -10.06 12.33
C VAL A 267 -9.02 -8.99 13.07
N GLN A 268 -8.72 -7.86 12.42
CA GLN A 268 -8.03 -6.72 13.03
C GLN A 268 -8.89 -5.89 14.00
N ARG A 269 -10.16 -6.30 14.24
CA ARG A 269 -11.00 -5.80 15.33
C ARG A 269 -10.71 -6.50 16.67
N PHE A 270 -9.91 -7.56 16.65
CA PHE A 270 -9.52 -8.31 17.84
C PHE A 270 -8.06 -8.02 18.20
N ASP A 271 -7.69 -8.27 19.45
CA ASP A 271 -6.28 -8.35 19.85
C ASP A 271 -5.67 -9.74 19.60
N GLU A 272 -4.40 -9.89 19.94
CA GLU A 272 -3.65 -11.12 19.73
C GLU A 272 -4.19 -12.35 20.48
N THR A 273 -4.94 -12.14 21.56
CA THR A 273 -5.57 -13.22 22.36
C THR A 273 -6.96 -13.59 21.85
N GLY A 274 -7.55 -12.77 20.98
CA GLY A 274 -8.84 -13.03 20.36
C GLY A 274 -10.03 -12.31 20.99
N ASP A 275 -9.83 -11.41 21.97
CA ASP A 275 -10.93 -10.56 22.43
C ASP A 275 -11.11 -9.34 21.53
N LEU A 276 -12.34 -8.82 21.49
CA LEU A 276 -12.69 -7.63 20.74
C LEU A 276 -12.04 -6.40 21.40
N ILE A 277 -11.32 -5.60 20.63
CA ILE A 277 -10.73 -4.35 21.15
C ILE A 277 -11.80 -3.28 21.36
N GLU A 278 -11.55 -2.36 22.28
CA GLU A 278 -12.40 -1.20 22.50
C GLU A 278 -12.41 -0.26 21.28
N GLU A 279 -13.60 0.20 20.92
CA GLU A 279 -13.86 1.08 19.77
C GLU A 279 -13.13 0.62 18.49
N PRO A 280 -13.42 -0.59 18.00
CA PRO A 280 -12.63 -1.24 16.96
C PRO A 280 -12.70 -0.51 15.60
N ASP A 281 -13.70 0.33 15.39
CA ASP A 281 -13.90 1.07 14.15
C ASP A 281 -13.34 2.52 14.23
N GLU A 282 -12.91 2.96 15.42
CA GLU A 282 -12.34 4.29 15.65
C GLU A 282 -10.83 4.33 15.41
N PHE A 283 -10.33 5.49 15.00
CA PHE A 283 -8.91 5.73 14.75
C PHE A 283 -8.23 6.23 16.03
N ILE A 284 -7.59 5.30 16.74
CA ILE A 284 -6.93 5.57 18.03
C ILE A 284 -5.49 5.05 17.96
N PRO A 285 -4.52 5.84 17.47
CA PRO A 285 -3.10 5.43 17.39
C PRO A 285 -2.49 5.02 18.73
N GLU A 286 -2.92 5.64 19.83
CA GLU A 286 -2.36 5.44 21.17
C GLU A 286 -2.50 3.98 21.64
N ARG A 287 -3.46 3.21 21.10
CA ARG A 287 -3.65 1.79 21.47
C ARG A 287 -2.41 0.93 21.18
N TRP A 288 -1.53 1.36 20.28
CA TRP A 288 -0.29 0.65 19.95
C TRP A 288 0.83 0.85 21.00
N SER A 289 0.65 1.79 21.92
CA SER A 289 1.51 1.99 23.10
C SER A 289 1.08 1.15 24.31
N LEU A 290 -0.12 0.56 24.27
CA LEU A 290 -0.65 -0.26 25.36
C LEU A 290 0.01 -1.65 25.39
N GLU A 291 -0.09 -2.31 26.54
CA GLU A 291 0.38 -3.69 26.72
C GLU A 291 -0.39 -4.67 25.82
N ARG A 292 -1.71 -4.49 25.73
CA ARG A 292 -2.61 -5.29 24.90
C ARG A 292 -2.78 -4.63 23.54
N LYS A 293 -2.17 -5.21 22.50
CA LYS A 293 -2.17 -4.66 21.14
C LYS A 293 -3.18 -5.34 20.23
N PRO A 294 -3.73 -4.62 19.24
CA PRO A 294 -4.55 -5.23 18.20
C PRO A 294 -3.77 -6.31 17.44
N ALA A 295 -4.47 -7.36 17.01
CA ALA A 295 -3.91 -8.33 16.10
C ALA A 295 -3.63 -7.66 14.75
N MET A 296 -2.42 -7.85 14.22
CA MET A 296 -1.99 -7.24 12.95
C MET A 296 -1.80 -8.31 11.88
N PHE A 297 -2.65 -8.26 10.84
CA PHE A 297 -2.61 -9.20 9.71
C PHE A 297 -2.52 -8.50 8.33
N ALA A 298 -2.35 -7.17 8.31
CA ALA A 298 -2.27 -6.36 7.08
C ALA A 298 -1.12 -6.81 6.14
N PHE A 299 -0.12 -7.50 6.69
CA PHE A 299 1.02 -8.08 5.97
C PHE A 299 0.96 -9.60 5.82
N GLY A 300 -0.15 -10.23 6.21
CA GLY A 300 -0.30 -11.69 6.27
C GLY A 300 0.38 -12.32 7.49
N TRP A 301 0.47 -13.65 7.47
CA TRP A 301 1.01 -14.47 8.56
C TRP A 301 1.77 -15.68 8.00
N GLY A 302 2.69 -16.23 8.81
CA GLY A 302 3.42 -17.45 8.48
C GLY A 302 4.51 -17.28 7.43
N PRO A 303 4.94 -18.37 6.77
CA PRO A 303 6.07 -18.38 5.83
C PRO A 303 5.92 -17.46 4.62
N LEU A 304 4.69 -17.11 4.24
CA LEU A 304 4.40 -16.22 3.10
C LEU A 304 4.04 -14.78 3.52
N LYS A 305 4.34 -14.40 4.77
CA LYS A 305 4.20 -13.02 5.25
C LYS A 305 4.99 -12.06 4.37
N CYS A 306 4.46 -10.86 4.17
CA CYS A 306 5.07 -9.83 3.34
C CYS A 306 6.47 -9.45 3.86
N THR A 307 7.51 -9.61 3.03
CA THR A 307 8.89 -9.20 3.36
C THR A 307 9.02 -7.69 3.55
N ALA A 308 8.15 -6.90 2.91
CA ALA A 308 8.16 -5.44 3.02
C ALA A 308 7.64 -4.90 4.37
N THR A 309 7.18 -5.74 5.30
CA THR A 309 6.62 -5.33 6.61
C THR A 309 7.47 -4.27 7.33
N PRO A 310 8.80 -4.37 7.43
CA PRO A 310 9.60 -3.38 8.17
C PRO A 310 9.72 -2.01 7.48
N TRP A 311 9.45 -1.94 6.18
CA TRP A 311 9.77 -0.79 5.33
C TRP A 311 8.55 -0.11 4.73
N ALA A 312 7.52 -0.87 4.36
CA ALA A 312 6.32 -0.34 3.72
C ALA A 312 5.61 0.73 4.57
N PRO A 313 5.44 0.58 5.91
CA PRO A 313 4.86 1.63 6.74
C PRO A 313 5.70 2.91 6.75
N ILE A 314 7.04 2.80 6.79
CA ILE A 314 7.96 3.93 6.80
C ILE A 314 7.85 4.71 5.49
N LEU A 315 7.91 4.01 4.35
CA LEU A 315 7.80 4.63 3.03
C LEU A 315 6.42 5.27 2.84
N ALA A 316 5.35 4.60 3.27
CA ALA A 316 4.01 5.14 3.20
C ALA A 316 3.85 6.42 4.04
N ALA A 317 4.33 6.39 5.29
CA ALA A 317 4.34 7.55 6.17
C ALA A 317 5.14 8.70 5.56
N PHE A 318 6.30 8.42 4.97
CA PHE A 318 7.17 9.42 4.39
C PHE A 318 6.50 10.14 3.20
N ILE A 319 5.94 9.37 2.25
CA ILE A 319 5.20 9.93 1.12
C ILE A 319 3.99 10.72 1.62
N ALA A 320 3.22 10.16 2.57
CA ALA A 320 2.06 10.83 3.13
C ALA A 320 2.43 12.15 3.82
N SER A 321 3.55 12.18 4.56
CA SER A 321 4.02 13.38 5.26
C SER A 321 4.39 14.50 4.29
N LYS A 322 5.08 14.17 3.19
CA LYS A 322 5.41 15.13 2.13
C LYS A 322 4.17 15.65 1.39
N VAL A 323 3.18 14.79 1.19
CA VAL A 323 1.88 15.23 0.66
C VAL A 323 1.20 16.18 1.62
N VAL A 324 1.05 15.79 2.90
CA VAL A 324 0.41 16.61 3.96
C VAL A 324 1.07 17.98 4.06
N GLU A 325 2.40 18.04 4.13
CA GLU A 325 3.19 19.28 4.12
C GLU A 325 2.82 20.20 2.94
N SER A 326 2.57 19.62 1.76
CA SER A 326 2.29 20.38 0.53
C SER A 326 0.82 20.77 0.34
N VAL A 327 -0.12 20.04 0.93
CA VAL A 327 -1.58 20.23 0.72
C VAL A 327 -2.32 20.76 1.95
N ASP A 328 -1.62 21.02 3.05
CA ASP A 328 -2.12 21.76 4.22
C ASP A 328 -1.52 23.18 4.29
N GLY A 329 -0.90 23.64 3.19
CA GLY A 329 -0.23 24.93 3.11
C GLY A 329 -1.11 26.08 2.61
N VAL A 330 -0.47 27.21 2.31
CA VAL A 330 -1.13 28.44 1.84
C VAL A 330 -1.63 28.31 0.39
N ALA A 331 -0.94 27.50 -0.43
CA ALA A 331 -1.22 27.42 -1.86
C ALA A 331 -2.22 26.32 -2.25
N PHE A 332 -2.32 25.25 -1.46
CA PHE A 332 -3.16 24.10 -1.76
C PHE A 332 -3.86 23.60 -0.50
N GLY A 333 -5.08 23.10 -0.67
CA GLY A 333 -5.92 22.57 0.41
C GLY A 333 -6.59 21.27 0.00
N LEU A 334 -6.85 20.41 0.99
CA LEU A 334 -7.73 19.25 0.86
C LEU A 334 -9.19 19.65 1.09
N GLU A 335 -10.02 19.40 0.08
CA GLU A 335 -11.47 19.66 0.13
C GLU A 335 -12.26 18.37 -0.06
N LYS A 336 -13.34 18.22 0.72
CA LYS A 336 -14.30 17.13 0.53
C LYS A 336 -15.41 17.60 -0.39
N THR A 337 -15.36 17.18 -1.65
CA THR A 337 -16.30 17.54 -2.71
C THR A 337 -17.43 16.53 -2.90
N GLY A 338 -17.34 15.36 -2.26
CA GLY A 338 -18.35 14.30 -2.36
C GLY A 338 -18.53 13.46 -1.09
N ARG A 339 -19.49 12.53 -1.15
CA ARG A 339 -19.64 11.48 -0.14
C ARG A 339 -18.69 10.33 -0.47
N PRO A 340 -18.08 9.69 0.55
CA PRO A 340 -17.31 8.48 0.31
C PRO A 340 -18.22 7.39 -0.25
N GLN A 341 -17.78 6.71 -1.30
CA GLN A 341 -18.56 5.62 -1.92
C GLN A 341 -18.09 4.26 -1.41
N ARG A 342 -16.78 4.02 -1.48
CA ARG A 342 -16.17 2.72 -1.18
C ARG A 342 -14.92 2.85 -0.30
N TYR A 343 -14.12 3.88 -0.52
CA TYR A 343 -12.87 4.14 0.19
C TYR A 343 -12.94 5.45 0.97
N ILE A 344 -12.10 5.57 2.01
CA ILE A 344 -12.11 6.77 2.86
C ILE A 344 -11.62 8.05 2.16
N TRP A 345 -10.87 7.88 1.07
CA TRP A 345 -10.38 8.96 0.20
C TRP A 345 -11.35 9.34 -0.91
N ASP A 346 -12.45 8.60 -1.09
CA ASP A 346 -13.44 8.94 -2.12
C ASP A 346 -14.11 10.28 -1.81
N GLY A 347 -14.25 11.11 -2.85
CA GLY A 347 -14.85 12.43 -2.75
C GLY A 347 -13.92 13.48 -2.12
N TRP A 348 -12.63 13.20 -2.01
CA TRP A 348 -11.61 14.19 -1.66
C TRP A 348 -10.87 14.68 -2.89
N SER A 349 -10.58 15.99 -2.92
CA SER A 349 -9.82 16.64 -3.97
C SER A 349 -8.78 17.58 -3.39
N ILE A 350 -7.67 17.74 -4.10
CA ILE A 350 -6.71 18.81 -3.85
C ILE A 350 -7.12 20.00 -4.69
N ARG A 351 -7.17 21.20 -4.08
CA ARG A 351 -7.51 22.45 -4.77
C ARG A 351 -6.47 23.51 -4.47
N ARG A 352 -6.11 24.29 -5.50
CA ARG A 352 -5.32 25.50 -5.35
C ARG A 352 -6.14 26.57 -4.64
N LEU A 353 -5.65 27.05 -3.50
CA LEU A 353 -6.26 28.13 -2.75
C LEU A 353 -5.99 29.44 -3.48
N SER A 354 -7.03 30.23 -3.77
CA SER A 354 -6.84 31.55 -4.36
C SER A 354 -6.17 32.47 -3.34
N THR A 355 -5.03 33.06 -3.72
CA THR A 355 -4.46 34.18 -2.96
C THR A 355 -5.49 35.29 -2.90
N GLN A 356 -5.87 35.73 -1.70
CA GLN A 356 -6.82 36.82 -1.44
C GLN A 356 -6.45 38.19 -2.05
N HIS A 357 -5.44 38.28 -2.92
CA HIS A 357 -4.95 39.53 -3.52
C HIS A 357 -5.71 39.97 -4.79
N ASP A 358 -6.58 39.13 -5.37
CA ASP A 358 -7.34 39.46 -6.60
C ASP A 358 -8.78 39.94 -6.35
N ARG A 359 -9.15 40.32 -5.11
CA ARG A 359 -10.49 40.87 -4.79
C ARG A 359 -10.52 42.38 -4.54
N SER A 360 -9.47 43.08 -4.92
CA SER A 360 -9.39 44.54 -4.84
C SER A 360 -8.70 45.12 -6.06
N GLN A 361 -9.33 44.95 -7.24
CA GLN A 361 -9.22 45.87 -8.37
C GLN A 361 -10.58 46.04 -9.03
#